data_AF-A0A4R3JDT8-F1
#
_entry.id   AF-A0A4R3JDT8-F1
#
_cell.length_a   1.000
_cell.length_b   1.000
_cell.length_c   1.000
_cell.angle_alpha   90.00
_cell.angle_beta   90.00
_cell.angle_gamma   90.00
#
_symmetry.space_group_name_H-M   'P 1'
#
loop_
_entity.id
_entity.type
_entity.pdbx_description
1 polymer ?
#
loop_
_entity_poly.entity_id
_entity_poly.type
_entity_poly.pdbx_seq_one_letter_code
_entity_poly.pdbx_strand_id
1 'polypeptide(L)'
;MKEKQIGKNEIQKKDSREFWKKQKKLFLFLTVLALTGASQMTAFAAGANGVIQSGFNAVYQIIAAIVSSIGSLFLLWGVFEWAQSLNTQDGGAQSAAFKRIGSGIVATVAPQIIPLINGGGGTP
;
A
#
# COMPACT_ATOMS: atom_id res chain seq x y z
N MET A 1 32.29 52.26 -58.90
CA MET A 1 31.07 51.39 -58.95
C MET A 1 31.28 49.97 -58.41
N LYS A 2 32.49 49.37 -58.53
CA LYS A 2 32.76 47.99 -58.06
C LYS A 2 32.75 47.83 -56.53
N GLU A 3 33.26 48.81 -55.77
CA GLU A 3 33.33 48.73 -54.30
C GLU A 3 31.95 48.69 -53.60
N LYS A 4 30.94 49.40 -54.15
CA LYS A 4 29.55 49.35 -53.62
C LYS A 4 28.89 47.97 -53.80
N GLN A 5 29.30 47.18 -54.79
CA GLN A 5 28.75 45.84 -55.03
C GLN A 5 29.36 44.79 -54.10
N ILE A 6 30.65 44.94 -53.76
CA ILE A 6 31.35 44.07 -52.82
C ILE A 6 30.72 44.19 -51.43
N GLY A 7 30.47 45.42 -50.95
CA GLY A 7 29.83 45.65 -49.65
C GLY A 7 28.41 45.06 -49.55
N LYS A 8 27.60 45.08 -50.62
CA LYS A 8 26.26 44.46 -50.62
C LYS A 8 26.33 42.94 -50.48
N ASN A 9 27.28 42.30 -51.15
CA ASN A 9 27.47 40.85 -51.10
C ASN A 9 27.91 40.38 -49.71
N GLU A 10 28.73 41.16 -48.99
CA GLU A 10 29.15 40.82 -47.62
C GLU A 10 28.03 40.98 -46.60
N ILE A 11 27.19 42.02 -46.75
CA ILE A 11 26.01 42.24 -45.91
C ILE A 11 25.01 41.10 -46.09
N GLN A 12 24.75 40.67 -47.34
CA GLN A 12 23.84 39.57 -47.63
C GLN A 12 24.35 38.22 -47.08
N LYS A 13 25.66 37.95 -47.17
CA LYS A 13 26.29 36.75 -46.57
C LYS A 13 26.26 36.76 -45.04
N LYS A 14 26.33 37.94 -44.41
CA LYS A 14 26.24 38.08 -42.95
C LYS A 14 24.81 37.81 -42.47
N ASP A 15 23.81 38.37 -43.15
CA ASP A 15 22.40 38.22 -42.78
C ASP A 15 21.92 36.76 -42.92
N SER A 16 22.34 36.08 -44.00
CA SER A 16 22.08 34.64 -44.20
C SER A 16 22.67 33.75 -43.09
N ARG A 17 23.87 34.09 -42.59
CA ARG A 17 24.51 33.37 -41.47
C ARG A 17 23.80 33.62 -40.15
N GLU A 18 23.34 34.84 -39.90
CA GLU A 18 22.59 35.19 -38.69
C GLU A 18 21.18 34.56 -38.69
N PHE A 19 20.52 34.50 -39.85
CA PHE A 19 19.26 33.78 -40.02
C PHE A 19 19.41 32.30 -39.72
N TRP A 20 20.46 31.65 -40.23
CA TRP A 20 20.69 30.23 -39.98
C TRP A 20 21.04 29.91 -38.52
N LYS A 21 21.78 30.80 -37.84
CA LYS A 21 22.03 30.69 -36.39
C LYS A 21 20.74 30.85 -35.58
N LYS A 22 19.86 31.79 -35.95
CA LYS A 22 18.56 31.99 -35.29
C LYS A 22 17.64 30.78 -35.47
N GLN A 23 17.57 30.24 -36.69
CA GLN A 23 16.83 29.00 -37.00
C GLN A 23 17.32 27.82 -36.15
N LYS A 24 18.65 27.62 -36.06
CA LYS A 24 19.23 26.57 -35.21
C LYS A 24 18.93 26.76 -33.73
N LYS A 25 19.04 27.98 -33.21
CA LYS A 25 18.71 28.29 -31.81
C LYS A 25 17.23 28.07 -31.52
N LEU A 26 16.34 28.45 -32.45
CA LEU A 26 14.90 28.21 -32.33
C LEU A 26 14.59 26.71 -32.34
N PHE A 27 15.22 25.95 -33.22
CA PHE A 27 15.05 24.50 -33.29
C PHE A 27 15.52 23.81 -32.00
N LEU A 28 16.69 24.20 -31.48
CA LEU A 28 17.22 23.74 -30.19
C LEU A 28 16.30 24.09 -29.01
N PHE A 29 15.76 25.31 -29.00
CA PHE A 29 14.84 25.75 -27.96
C PHE A 29 13.55 24.94 -27.96
N LEU A 30 12.97 24.68 -29.14
CA LEU A 30 11.77 23.86 -29.29
C LEU A 30 11.99 22.41 -28.88
N THR A 31 13.17 21.84 -29.19
CA THR A 31 13.50 20.47 -28.77
C THR A 31 13.66 20.36 -27.25
N VAL A 32 14.36 21.31 -26.61
CA VAL A 32 14.48 21.33 -25.15
C VAL A 32 13.12 21.48 -24.47
N LEU A 33 12.25 22.37 -24.97
CA LEU A 33 10.89 22.54 -24.45
C LEU A 33 10.05 21.26 -24.59
N ALA A 34 10.18 20.54 -25.70
CA ALA A 34 9.47 19.27 -25.91
C ALA A 34 9.98 18.18 -24.95
N LEU A 35 11.30 18.09 -24.72
CA LEU A 35 11.86 17.12 -23.78
C LEU A 35 11.50 17.44 -22.31
N THR A 36 11.47 18.72 -21.92
CA THR A 36 11.09 19.11 -20.55
C THR A 36 9.58 19.00 -20.30
N GLY A 37 8.76 19.09 -21.35
CA GLY A 37 7.32 18.80 -21.27
C GLY A 37 7.03 17.29 -21.18
N ALA A 38 7.78 16.46 -21.91
CA ALA A 38 7.60 15.01 -21.90
C ALA A 38 8.12 14.32 -20.63
N SER A 39 9.02 14.96 -19.86
CA SER A 39 9.56 14.41 -18.63
C SER A 39 8.68 14.65 -17.38
N GLN A 40 7.51 15.27 -17.54
CA GLN A 40 6.54 15.45 -16.46
C GLN A 40 5.62 14.22 -16.34
N MET A 41 6.17 13.06 -16.03
CA MET A 41 5.37 11.89 -15.63
C MET A 41 5.30 11.84 -14.12
N THR A 42 4.13 12.12 -13.54
CA THR A 42 3.85 11.89 -12.12
C THR A 42 3.81 10.39 -11.84
N ALA A 43 4.71 9.88 -11.01
CA ALA A 43 4.65 8.49 -10.53
C ALA A 43 3.50 8.35 -9.53
N PHE A 44 2.38 7.76 -9.95
CA PHE A 44 1.26 7.46 -9.06
C PHE A 44 1.56 6.22 -8.21
N ALA A 45 1.85 6.41 -6.92
CA ALA A 45 2.03 5.33 -5.94
C ALA A 45 0.71 4.73 -5.43
N ALA A 46 -0.42 4.97 -6.10
CA ALA A 46 -1.75 4.54 -5.66
C ALA A 46 -1.87 3.00 -5.52
N GLY A 47 -1.06 2.22 -6.25
CA GLY A 47 -1.07 0.75 -6.16
C GLY A 47 -0.24 0.15 -5.02
N ALA A 48 0.72 0.88 -4.44
CA ALA A 48 1.63 0.32 -3.45
C ALA A 48 0.93 0.05 -2.10
N ASN A 49 0.06 0.96 -1.67
CA ASN A 49 -0.69 0.80 -0.41
C ASN A 49 -1.64 -0.39 -0.43
N GLY A 50 -2.31 -0.66 -1.56
CA GLY A 50 -3.24 -1.79 -1.68
C GLY A 50 -2.55 -3.14 -1.61
N VAL A 51 -1.38 -3.29 -2.26
CA VAL A 51 -0.57 -4.52 -2.21
C VAL A 51 -0.06 -4.79 -0.79
N ILE A 52 0.43 -3.75 -0.10
CA ILE A 52 0.93 -3.86 1.26
C ILE A 52 -0.21 -4.25 2.21
N GLN A 53 -1.35 -3.57 2.14
CA GLN A 53 -2.51 -3.87 3.00
C GLN A 53 -3.07 -5.28 2.75
N SER A 54 -3.15 -5.72 1.48
CA SER A 54 -3.60 -7.08 1.15
C SER A 54 -2.68 -8.15 1.74
N GLY A 55 -1.36 -7.95 1.67
CA GLY A 55 -0.39 -8.89 2.24
C GLY A 55 -0.54 -9.01 3.76
N PHE A 56 -0.63 -7.88 4.47
CA PHE A 56 -0.78 -7.88 5.92
C PHE A 56 -2.16 -8.39 6.38
N ASN A 57 -3.22 -8.16 5.60
CA ASN A 57 -4.55 -8.73 5.89
C ASN A 57 -4.51 -10.26 5.79
N ALA A 58 -3.89 -10.83 4.76
CA ALA A 58 -3.75 -12.28 4.64
C ALA A 58 -3.02 -12.91 5.84
N VAL A 59 -1.93 -12.28 6.30
CA VAL A 59 -1.21 -12.70 7.51
C VAL A 59 -2.10 -12.60 8.74
N TYR A 60 -2.85 -11.52 8.89
CA TYR A 60 -3.80 -11.37 10.00
C TYR A 60 -4.86 -12.46 10.00
N GLN A 61 -5.46 -12.79 8.85
CA GLN A 61 -6.48 -13.86 8.74
C GLN A 61 -5.92 -15.23 9.15
N ILE A 62 -4.67 -15.53 8.77
CA ILE A 62 -4.01 -16.77 9.17
C ILE A 62 -3.82 -16.82 10.69
N ILE A 63 -3.30 -15.74 11.29
CA ILE A 63 -3.12 -15.66 12.74
C ILE A 63 -4.48 -15.76 13.45
N ALA A 64 -5.50 -15.06 12.95
CA ALA A 64 -6.85 -15.10 13.50
C ALA A 64 -7.46 -16.50 13.47
N ALA A 65 -7.28 -17.23 12.37
CA ALA A 65 -7.73 -18.61 12.24
C ALA A 65 -7.01 -19.54 13.22
N ILE A 66 -5.71 -19.36 13.44
CA ILE A 66 -4.93 -20.16 14.41
C ILE A 66 -5.40 -19.87 15.84
N VAL A 67 -5.46 -18.59 16.24
CA VAL A 67 -5.89 -18.22 17.59
C VAL A 67 -7.33 -18.69 17.85
N SER A 68 -8.21 -18.57 16.87
CA SER A 68 -9.57 -19.10 16.97
C SER A 68 -9.60 -20.62 17.09
N SER A 69 -8.75 -21.34 16.36
CA SER A 69 -8.68 -22.80 16.45
C SER A 69 -8.19 -23.26 17.83
N ILE A 70 -7.20 -22.56 18.40
CA ILE A 70 -6.73 -22.82 19.77
C ILE A 70 -7.83 -22.52 20.79
N GLY A 71 -8.56 -21.42 20.62
CA GLY A 71 -9.72 -21.10 21.47
C GLY A 71 -10.79 -22.20 21.45
N SER A 72 -11.07 -22.78 20.28
CA SER A 72 -12.01 -23.91 20.13
C SER A 72 -11.54 -25.16 20.88
N LEU A 73 -10.23 -25.42 20.92
CA LEU A 73 -9.67 -26.52 21.71
C LEU A 73 -9.81 -26.26 23.21
N PHE A 74 -9.54 -25.04 23.69
CA PHE A 74 -9.73 -24.69 25.09
C PHE A 74 -11.20 -24.69 25.51
N LEU A 75 -12.10 -24.30 24.61
CA LEU A 75 -13.55 -24.44 24.80
C LEU A 75 -13.93 -25.89 25.02
N LEU A 76 -13.54 -26.76 24.09
CA LEU A 76 -13.86 -28.19 24.15
C LEU A 76 -13.28 -28.82 25.41
N TRP A 77 -12.02 -28.50 25.74
CA TRP A 77 -11.35 -28.99 26.93
C TRP A 77 -12.04 -28.50 28.21
N GLY A 78 -12.37 -27.21 28.30
CA GLY A 78 -13.06 -26.64 29.46
C GLY A 78 -14.45 -27.25 29.67
N VAL A 79 -15.17 -27.56 28.58
CA VAL A 79 -16.48 -28.25 28.64
C VAL A 79 -16.31 -29.68 29.16
N PHE A 80 -15.26 -30.40 28.76
CA PHE A 80 -14.98 -31.74 29.28
C PHE A 80 -14.63 -31.72 30.77
N GLU A 81 -13.73 -30.84 31.19
CA GLU A 81 -13.38 -30.66 32.61
C GLU A 81 -14.63 -30.28 33.43
N TRP A 82 -15.46 -29.40 32.89
CA TRP A 82 -16.68 -28.97 33.56
C TRP A 82 -17.67 -30.13 33.69
N ALA A 83 -17.92 -30.90 32.63
CA ALA A 83 -18.81 -32.06 32.67
C ALA A 83 -18.35 -33.13 33.67
N GLN A 84 -17.05 -33.42 33.75
CA GLN A 84 -16.52 -34.35 34.75
C GLN A 84 -16.70 -33.81 36.17
N SER A 85 -16.45 -32.52 36.38
CA SER A 85 -16.60 -31.87 37.69
C SER A 85 -18.04 -31.82 38.21
N LEU A 86 -19.06 -32.00 37.34
CA LEU A 86 -20.46 -32.11 37.77
C LEU A 86 -20.78 -33.43 38.48
N ASN A 87 -19.94 -34.47 38.28
CA ASN A 87 -20.06 -35.74 39.00
C ASN A 87 -19.38 -35.67 40.39
N THR A 88 -18.67 -34.58 40.68
CA THR A 88 -17.99 -34.32 41.94
C THR A 88 -18.67 -33.16 42.65
N GLN A 89 -18.87 -33.21 43.97
CA GLN A 89 -19.42 -32.07 44.74
C GLN A 89 -18.41 -30.94 44.99
N ASP A 90 -17.31 -30.92 44.23
CA ASP A 90 -16.27 -29.89 44.34
C ASP A 90 -16.63 -28.69 43.45
N GLY A 91 -17.30 -27.69 44.06
CA GLY A 91 -17.61 -26.42 43.40
C GLY A 91 -16.38 -25.62 42.98
N GLY A 92 -15.23 -25.84 43.64
CA GLY A 92 -13.95 -25.25 43.25
C GLY A 92 -13.52 -25.76 41.87
N ALA A 93 -13.55 -27.08 41.67
CA ALA A 93 -13.28 -27.72 40.38
C ALA A 93 -14.24 -27.25 39.27
N GLN A 94 -15.54 -27.15 39.57
CA GLN A 94 -16.53 -26.64 38.62
C GLN A 94 -16.24 -25.20 38.18
N SER A 95 -15.90 -24.33 39.14
CA SER A 95 -15.60 -22.92 38.86
C SER A 95 -14.30 -22.74 38.05
N ALA A 96 -13.30 -23.58 38.30
CA ALA A 96 -12.04 -23.56 37.56
C ALA A 96 -12.22 -24.00 36.10
N ALA A 97 -12.98 -25.06 35.88
CA ALA A 97 -13.33 -25.52 34.53
C ALA A 97 -14.13 -24.46 33.75
N PHE A 98 -15.10 -23.82 34.41
CA PHE A 98 -15.90 -22.75 33.79
C PHE A 98 -15.07 -21.54 33.38
N LYS A 99 -14.09 -21.12 34.20
CA LYS A 99 -13.14 -20.05 33.82
C LYS A 99 -12.36 -20.40 32.56
N ARG A 100 -12.04 -21.68 32.37
CA ARG A 100 -11.34 -22.16 31.17
C ARG A 100 -12.22 -22.09 29.94
N ILE A 101 -13.50 -22.45 30.05
CA ILE A 101 -14.50 -22.22 29.00
C ILE A 101 -14.52 -20.72 28.64
N GLY A 102 -14.58 -19.83 29.64
CA GLY A 102 -14.52 -18.38 29.43
C GLY A 102 -13.28 -17.94 28.64
N SER A 103 -12.10 -18.44 28.99
CA SER A 103 -10.85 -18.15 28.26
C SER A 103 -10.87 -18.66 26.81
N GLY A 104 -11.49 -19.82 26.57
CA GLY A 104 -11.70 -20.36 25.24
C GLY A 104 -12.59 -19.46 24.38
N ILE A 105 -13.72 -18.98 24.91
CA ILE A 105 -14.61 -18.02 24.20
C ILE A 105 -13.85 -16.74 23.84
N VAL A 106 -13.10 -16.19 24.78
CA VAL A 106 -12.34 -14.96 24.53
C VAL A 106 -11.29 -15.21 23.44
N ALA A 107 -10.59 -16.33 23.47
CA ALA A 107 -9.61 -16.69 22.44
C ALA A 107 -10.26 -16.96 21.06
N THR A 108 -11.48 -17.50 21.01
CA THR A 108 -12.18 -17.69 19.73
C THR A 108 -12.72 -16.43 19.12
N VAL A 109 -13.07 -15.42 19.92
CA VAL A 109 -13.79 -14.21 19.46
C VAL A 109 -12.88 -12.99 19.34
N ALA A 110 -11.80 -12.91 20.11
CA ALA A 110 -10.90 -11.75 20.10
C ALA A 110 -10.33 -11.42 18.70
N PRO A 111 -9.86 -12.39 17.88
CA PRO A 111 -9.34 -12.10 16.55
C PRO A 111 -10.36 -11.47 15.59
N GLN A 112 -11.66 -11.68 15.81
CA GLN A 112 -12.74 -11.17 14.98
C GLN A 112 -13.18 -9.77 15.43
N ILE A 113 -12.98 -9.43 16.71
CA ILE A 113 -13.33 -8.11 17.26
C ILE A 113 -12.24 -7.07 16.95
N ILE A 114 -10.96 -7.44 16.96
CA ILE A 114 -9.84 -6.50 16.76
C ILE A 114 -9.96 -5.65 15.48
N PRO A 115 -10.34 -6.20 14.30
CA PRO A 115 -10.51 -5.39 13.08
C PRO A 115 -11.70 -4.43 13.16
N LEU A 116 -12.74 -4.77 13.94
CA LEU A 116 -13.91 -3.92 14.14
C LEU A 116 -13.57 -2.69 14.99
N ILE A 117 -12.75 -2.86 16.02
CA ILE A 117 -12.31 -1.76 16.91
C ILE A 117 -11.34 -0.82 16.17
N ASN A 118 -10.49 -1.35 15.30
CA ASN A 118 -9.50 -0.57 14.57
C ASN A 118 -10.07 0.23 13.38
N GLY A 119 -11.39 0.44 13.31
CA GLY A 119 -12.04 1.28 12.30
C GLY A 119 -12.65 0.52 11.13
N GLY A 120 -12.98 -0.77 11.30
CA GLY A 120 -13.91 -1.55 10.48
C GLY A 120 -13.93 -1.29 8.97
N GLY A 121 -13.30 -2.17 8.19
CA GLY A 121 -13.71 -2.37 6.79
C GLY A 121 -12.92 -1.61 5.72
N GLY A 122 -11.60 -1.54 5.83
CA GLY A 122 -10.74 -1.31 4.66
C GLY A 122 -10.72 -2.55 3.77
N THR A 123 -11.78 -2.72 2.98
CA THR A 123 -11.81 -3.52 1.76
C THR A 123 -10.66 -3.13 0.82
N PRO A 124 -10.28 -4.02 -0.10
CA PRO A 124 -10.69 -3.82 -1.49
C PRO A 124 -11.97 -4.57 -1.85
#